data_AF-A0A2Z3GTL8-F1
#
_entry.id   AF-A0A2Z3GTL8-F1
#
_cell.length_a   1.000
_cell.length_b   1.000
_cell.length_c   1.000
_cell.angle_alpha   90.00
_cell.angle_beta   90.00
_cell.angle_gamma   90.00
#
_symmetry.space_group_name_H-M   'P 1'
#
loop_
_entity.id
_entity.type
_entity.pdbx_description
1 polymer ?
#
loop_
_entity_poly.entity_id
_entity_poly.type
_entity_poly.pdbx_seq_one_letter_code
_entity_poly.pdbx_strand_id
1 'polypeptide(L)'
;MTQPLTQPHLSDDDLQLAAATAPLPAAAAAHLPGCRLCQARATAYQQLFAAAARLPPPAFAFDLTAAVLAQLPRPQPAFPWVLALVAVLVLGVVGAFMALFGGALGQAFHGLSTGLGAGLAVVAGFLVAGQGLELLARHRRQMRLLAFS
;
A
#
# COMPACT_ATOMS: atom_id res chain seq x y z
N MET A 1 23.30 -60.76 -5.71
CA MET A 1 22.36 -59.75 -5.15
C MET A 1 22.66 -58.44 -5.84
N THR A 2 21.93 -58.12 -6.91
CA THR A 2 22.18 -56.95 -7.76
C THR A 2 20.86 -56.25 -8.02
N GLN A 3 20.65 -55.10 -7.38
CA GLN A 3 19.65 -54.12 -7.78
C GLN A 3 20.33 -52.74 -7.85
N PRO A 4 20.34 -52.08 -9.02
CA PRO A 4 20.75 -50.70 -9.16
C PRO A 4 19.53 -49.80 -8.95
N LEU A 5 19.57 -48.91 -7.96
CA LEU A 5 18.60 -47.81 -7.81
C LEU A 5 19.36 -46.50 -7.62
N THR A 6 20.11 -46.11 -8.65
CA THR A 6 20.61 -44.75 -8.81
C THR A 6 19.45 -43.83 -9.19
N GLN A 7 18.53 -43.59 -8.26
CA GLN A 7 17.73 -42.37 -8.30
C GLN A 7 18.70 -41.23 -7.97
N PRO A 8 18.89 -40.24 -8.86
CA PRO A 8 19.75 -39.12 -8.56
C PRO A 8 19.28 -38.44 -7.27
N HIS A 9 20.21 -38.17 -6.36
CA HIS A 9 19.92 -37.40 -5.15
C HIS A 9 19.42 -36.01 -5.52
N LEU A 10 18.74 -35.33 -4.58
CA LEU A 10 18.31 -33.95 -4.77
C LEU A 10 19.50 -33.07 -5.17
N SER A 11 19.21 -32.10 -6.02
CA SER A 11 20.16 -31.03 -6.34
C SER A 11 20.47 -30.22 -5.09
N ASP A 12 21.60 -29.50 -5.12
CA ASP A 12 21.97 -28.64 -3.99
C ASP A 12 20.94 -27.51 -3.77
N ASP A 13 20.40 -26.96 -4.86
CA ASP A 13 19.35 -25.94 -4.83
C ASP A 13 18.08 -26.46 -4.11
N ASP A 14 17.65 -27.69 -4.40
CA ASP A 14 16.49 -28.31 -3.74
C ASP A 14 16.75 -28.54 -2.25
N LEU A 15 17.98 -28.90 -1.87
CA LEU A 15 18.38 -29.08 -0.47
C LEU A 15 18.42 -27.75 0.29
N GLN A 16 18.88 -26.68 -0.36
CA GLN A 16 18.86 -25.33 0.21
C GLN A 16 17.42 -24.79 0.36
N LEU A 17 16.56 -25.02 -0.62
CA LEU A 17 15.12 -24.70 -0.53
C LEU A 17 14.45 -25.46 0.62
N ALA A 18 14.76 -26.75 0.76
CA ALA A 18 14.28 -27.57 1.88
C ALA A 18 14.74 -26.99 3.23
N ALA A 19 16.00 -26.57 3.32
CA ALA A 19 16.57 -25.99 4.53
C ALA A 19 16.01 -24.60 4.86
N ALA A 20 15.67 -23.82 3.84
CA ALA A 20 15.02 -22.51 3.98
C ALA A 20 13.51 -22.61 4.28
N THR A 21 12.95 -23.82 4.42
CA THR A 21 11.50 -24.05 4.57
C THR A 21 10.67 -23.46 3.43
N ALA A 22 11.28 -23.29 2.26
CA ALA A 22 10.61 -22.83 1.05
C ALA A 22 9.83 -23.98 0.40
N PRO A 23 8.82 -23.68 -0.45
CA PRO A 23 8.10 -24.71 -1.19
C PRO A 23 9.05 -25.50 -2.11
N LEU A 24 9.08 -26.82 -1.96
CA LEU A 24 9.82 -27.70 -2.88
C LEU A 24 8.95 -28.13 -4.07
N PRO A 25 9.56 -28.43 -5.22
CA PRO A 25 8.91 -29.19 -6.29
C PRO A 25 8.35 -30.53 -5.77
N ALA A 26 7.20 -30.95 -6.29
CA ALA A 26 6.49 -32.14 -5.80
C ALA A 26 7.35 -33.42 -5.80
N ALA A 27 8.20 -33.60 -6.82
CA ALA A 27 9.11 -34.75 -6.91
C ALA A 27 10.19 -34.74 -5.80
N ALA A 28 10.74 -33.57 -5.51
CA ALA A 28 11.75 -33.39 -4.46
C ALA A 28 11.13 -33.57 -3.06
N ALA A 29 9.92 -33.04 -2.84
CA ALA A 29 9.16 -33.21 -1.61
C ALA A 29 8.81 -34.68 -1.32
N ALA A 30 8.51 -35.48 -2.35
CA ALA A 30 8.25 -36.91 -2.21
C ALA A 30 9.52 -37.72 -1.92
N HIS A 31 10.68 -37.29 -2.45
CA HIS A 31 11.95 -38.01 -2.27
C HIS A 31 12.59 -37.76 -0.91
N LEU A 32 12.54 -36.53 -0.39
CA LEU A 32 13.25 -36.12 0.82
C LEU A 32 12.96 -37.00 2.06
N PRO A 33 11.72 -37.42 2.37
CA PRO A 33 11.43 -38.31 3.49
C PRO A 33 12.01 -39.73 3.35
N GLY A 34 12.28 -40.17 2.11
CA GLY A 34 12.77 -41.52 1.81
C GLY A 34 14.30 -41.63 1.73
N CYS A 35 15.04 -40.52 1.64
CA CYS A 35 16.49 -40.54 1.43
C CYS A 35 17.27 -39.95 2.62
N ARG A 36 17.94 -40.82 3.39
CA ARG A 36 18.75 -40.41 4.56
C ARG A 36 19.91 -39.48 4.21
N LEU A 37 20.52 -39.64 3.03
CA LEU A 37 21.62 -38.78 2.59
C LEU A 37 21.12 -37.34 2.34
N CYS A 38 20.01 -37.20 1.61
CA CYS A 38 19.38 -35.91 1.35
C CYS A 38 18.91 -35.24 2.64
N GLN A 39 18.34 -36.01 3.59
CA GLN A 39 17.98 -35.49 4.92
C GLN A 39 19.19 -34.96 5.68
N ALA A 40 20.27 -35.73 5.75
CA ALA A 40 21.49 -35.31 6.45
C ALA A 40 22.08 -34.01 5.85
N ARG A 41 22.08 -33.89 4.52
CA ARG A 41 22.54 -32.67 3.84
C ARG A 41 21.60 -31.48 4.08
N ALA A 42 20.29 -31.67 4.00
CA ALA A 42 19.32 -30.61 4.31
C ALA A 42 19.47 -30.13 5.76
N THR A 43 19.69 -31.05 6.71
CA THR A 43 19.94 -30.67 8.12
C THR A 43 21.24 -29.89 8.30
N ALA A 44 22.28 -30.18 7.52
CA ALA A 44 23.52 -29.41 7.54
C ALA A 44 23.29 -27.98 7.06
N TYR A 45 22.54 -27.79 5.97
CA TYR A 45 22.13 -26.45 5.51
C TYR A 45 21.27 -25.71 6.53
N GLN A 46 20.33 -26.40 7.19
CA GLN A 46 19.52 -25.78 8.26
C GLN A 46 20.40 -25.27 9.41
N GLN A 47 21.42 -26.02 9.81
CA GLN A 47 22.37 -25.57 10.82
C GLN A 47 23.17 -24.35 10.36
N LEU A 48 23.61 -24.32 9.10
CA LEU A 48 24.30 -23.16 8.52
C LEU A 48 23.41 -21.91 8.51
N PHE A 49 22.15 -22.03 8.08
CA PHE A 49 21.21 -20.90 8.09
C PHE A 49 20.88 -20.45 9.51
N ALA A 50 20.72 -21.38 10.46
CA ALA A 50 20.52 -21.04 11.87
C ALA A 50 21.74 -20.30 12.46
N ALA A 51 22.95 -20.68 12.08
CA ALA A 51 24.16 -19.97 12.47
C ALA A 51 24.24 -18.58 11.83
N ALA A 52 23.92 -18.47 10.55
CA ALA A 52 23.90 -17.20 9.82
C ALA A 52 22.86 -16.23 10.39
N ALA A 53 21.68 -16.71 10.79
CA ALA A 53 20.64 -15.89 11.42
C ALA A 53 21.04 -15.31 12.78
N ARG A 54 22.08 -15.86 13.43
CA ARG A 54 22.63 -15.34 14.70
C ARG A 54 23.74 -14.31 14.50
N LEU A 55 24.19 -14.10 13.27
CA LEU A 55 25.15 -13.03 12.97
C LEU A 55 24.49 -11.68 13.26
N PRO A 56 25.28 -10.69 13.73
CA PRO A 56 24.76 -9.34 13.90
C PRO A 56 24.22 -8.84 12.54
N PRO A 57 23.09 -8.13 12.53
CA PRO A 57 22.55 -7.58 11.30
C PRO A 57 23.61 -6.69 10.65
N PRO A 58 23.74 -6.73 9.30
CA PRO A 58 24.72 -5.92 8.61
C PRO A 58 24.44 -4.44 8.87
N ALA A 59 25.40 -3.75 9.49
CA ALA A 59 25.38 -2.31 9.60
C ALA A 59 25.88 -1.72 8.28
N PHE A 60 24.96 -1.31 7.42
CA PHE A 60 25.32 -0.58 6.21
C PHE A 60 25.78 0.83 6.59
N ALA A 61 26.88 1.30 5.99
CA ALA A 61 27.36 2.67 6.16
C ALA A 61 26.47 3.71 5.44
N PHE A 62 25.40 3.26 4.79
CA PHE A 62 24.45 4.06 4.04
C PHE A 62 23.02 3.64 4.37
N ASP A 63 22.07 4.56 4.17
CA ASP A 63 20.66 4.30 4.39
C ASP A 63 20.09 3.41 3.27
N LEU A 64 20.08 2.10 3.53
CA LEU A 64 19.51 1.10 2.64
C LEU A 64 18.03 1.38 2.37
N THR A 65 17.29 1.85 3.38
CA THR A 65 15.86 2.16 3.26
C THR A 65 15.65 3.25 2.23
N ALA A 66 16.39 4.37 2.34
CA ALA A 66 16.34 5.46 1.36
C ALA A 66 16.73 4.98 -0.05
N ALA A 67 17.78 4.16 -0.16
CA ALA A 67 18.25 3.65 -1.45
C ALA A 67 17.24 2.71 -2.14
N VAL A 68 16.49 1.91 -1.37
CA VAL A 68 15.43 1.03 -1.90
C VAL A 68 14.17 1.83 -2.21
N LEU A 69 13.77 2.77 -1.34
CA LEU A 69 12.64 3.67 -1.57
C LEU A 69 12.81 4.50 -2.84
N ALA A 70 14.03 4.90 -3.18
CA ALA A 70 14.33 5.60 -4.43
C ALA A 70 14.10 4.74 -5.69
N GLN A 71 14.16 3.41 -5.57
CA GLN A 71 13.98 2.48 -6.69
C GLN A 71 12.53 2.03 -6.88
N LEU A 72 11.65 2.28 -5.92
CA LEU A 72 10.24 1.96 -6.05
C LEU A 72 9.59 2.82 -7.15
N PRO A 73 8.82 2.21 -8.08
CA PRO A 73 8.10 2.95 -9.10
C PRO A 73 7.17 3.95 -8.42
N ARG A 74 7.39 5.24 -8.68
CA ARG A 74 6.53 6.28 -8.13
C ARG A 74 5.11 6.05 -8.64
N PRO A 75 4.08 6.14 -7.76
CA PRO A 75 2.70 6.09 -8.20
C PRO A 75 2.50 7.28 -9.17
N GLN A 76 2.41 6.98 -10.46
CA GLN A 76 1.98 7.97 -11.42
C GLN A 76 0.49 8.20 -11.19
N PRO A 77 0.02 9.45 -11.07
CA PRO A 77 -1.41 9.70 -10.98
C PRO A 77 -2.07 9.14 -12.24
N ALA A 78 -2.86 8.08 -12.05
CA ALA A 78 -3.66 7.50 -13.10
C ALA A 78 -4.70 8.56 -13.52
N PHE A 79 -4.39 9.27 -14.61
CA PHE A 79 -5.31 10.14 -15.34
C PHE A 79 -5.70 11.47 -14.65
N PRO A 80 -4.79 12.46 -14.59
CA PRO A 80 -5.10 13.82 -14.09
C PRO A 80 -6.22 14.52 -14.90
N TRP A 81 -6.46 14.09 -16.14
CA TRP A 81 -7.51 14.64 -17.00
C TRP A 81 -8.92 14.28 -16.55
N VAL A 82 -9.12 13.15 -15.85
CA VAL A 82 -10.45 12.77 -15.32
C VAL A 82 -10.91 13.79 -14.29
N LEU A 83 -9.98 14.27 -13.46
CA LEU A 83 -10.27 15.28 -12.44
C LEU A 83 -10.63 16.63 -13.09
N ALA A 84 -9.95 16.99 -14.17
CA ALA A 84 -10.30 18.16 -14.97
C ALA A 84 -11.68 18.02 -15.64
N LEU A 85 -12.00 16.84 -16.19
CA LEU A 85 -13.30 16.58 -16.82
C LEU A 85 -14.45 16.65 -15.81
N VAL A 86 -14.26 16.05 -14.63
CA VAL A 86 -15.22 16.15 -13.52
C VAL A 86 -15.37 17.61 -13.08
N ALA A 87 -14.27 18.36 -12.94
CA ALA A 87 -14.34 19.77 -12.55
C ALA A 87 -15.11 20.61 -13.59
N VAL A 88 -14.86 20.40 -14.89
CA VAL A 88 -15.57 21.08 -15.98
C VAL A 88 -17.06 20.72 -15.97
N LEU A 89 -17.39 19.44 -15.78
CA LEU A 89 -18.79 19.00 -15.69
C LEU A 89 -19.51 19.66 -14.50
N VAL A 90 -18.88 19.66 -13.32
CA VAL A 90 -19.44 20.29 -12.12
C VAL A 90 -19.61 21.79 -12.31
N LEU A 91 -18.60 22.51 -12.82
CA LEU A 91 -18.72 23.93 -13.12
C LEU A 91 -19.82 24.20 -14.16
N GLY A 92 -19.93 23.35 -15.18
CA GLY A 92 -20.96 23.46 -16.21
C GLY A 92 -22.36 23.34 -15.62
N VAL A 93 -22.60 22.34 -14.76
CA VAL A 93 -23.90 22.16 -14.08
C VAL A 93 -24.21 23.33 -13.16
N VAL A 94 -23.25 23.79 -12.36
CA VAL A 94 -23.43 24.93 -11.45
C VAL A 94 -23.69 26.22 -12.24
N GLY A 95 -22.95 26.45 -13.32
CA GLY A 95 -23.12 27.60 -14.20
C GLY A 95 -24.48 27.60 -14.90
N ALA A 96 -24.91 26.45 -15.43
CA ALA A 96 -26.24 26.28 -16.03
C ALA A 96 -27.36 26.52 -15.01
N PHE A 97 -27.22 25.98 -13.79
CA PHE A 97 -28.16 26.21 -12.70
C PHE A 97 -28.25 27.70 -12.34
N MET A 98 -27.12 28.38 -12.19
CA MET A 98 -27.10 29.83 -11.94
C MET A 98 -27.68 30.65 -13.09
N ALA A 99 -27.43 30.26 -14.35
CA ALA A 99 -27.99 30.99 -15.50
C ALA A 99 -29.52 30.84 -15.59
N LEU A 100 -30.04 29.64 -15.34
CA LEU A 100 -31.47 29.34 -15.41
C LEU A 100 -32.25 29.86 -14.21
N PHE A 101 -31.69 29.72 -13.00
CA PHE A 101 -32.38 29.99 -11.75
C PHE A 101 -31.86 31.21 -11.00
N GLY A 102 -30.76 31.84 -11.41
CA GLY A 102 -30.11 32.91 -10.66
C GLY A 102 -31.01 34.13 -10.41
N GLY A 103 -31.87 34.49 -11.36
CA GLY A 103 -32.87 35.55 -11.17
C GLY A 103 -33.93 35.19 -10.11
N ALA A 104 -34.44 33.96 -10.16
CA ALA A 104 -35.40 33.45 -9.18
C ALA A 104 -34.75 33.25 -7.79
N LEU A 105 -33.49 32.81 -7.76
CA LEU A 105 -32.70 32.67 -6.55
C LEU A 105 -32.45 34.04 -5.91
N GLY A 106 -32.08 35.04 -6.70
CA GLY A 106 -31.90 36.42 -6.22
C GLY A 106 -33.18 37.01 -5.62
N GLN A 107 -34.33 36.79 -6.26
CA GLN A 107 -35.62 37.20 -5.69
C GLN A 107 -36.02 36.38 -4.46
N ALA A 108 -35.75 35.08 -4.44
CA ALA A 108 -35.99 34.23 -3.27
C ALA A 108 -35.09 34.62 -2.08
N PHE A 109 -33.84 35.04 -2.33
CA PHE A 109 -32.94 35.57 -1.30
C PHE A 109 -33.35 36.94 -0.80
N HIS A 110 -33.92 37.80 -1.66
CA HIS A 110 -34.52 39.06 -1.24
C HIS A 110 -35.83 38.86 -0.43
N GLY A 111 -36.59 37.80 -0.72
CA GLY A 111 -37.82 37.42 -0.01
C GLY A 111 -37.58 36.61 1.27
N LEU A 112 -36.40 35.99 1.42
CA LEU A 112 -35.95 35.38 2.66
C LEU A 112 -35.68 36.50 3.66
N SER A 113 -36.54 36.63 4.68
CA SER A 113 -36.36 37.62 5.73
C SER A 113 -34.92 37.56 6.25
N THR A 114 -34.29 38.72 6.38
CA THR A 114 -32.85 38.89 6.59
C THR A 114 -32.32 38.07 7.78
N GLY A 115 -33.18 37.75 8.76
CA GLY A 115 -32.88 36.87 9.89
C GLY A 115 -32.76 35.38 9.55
N LEU A 116 -33.65 34.82 8.73
CA LEU A 116 -33.58 33.40 8.33
C LEU A 116 -32.39 33.14 7.40
N GLY A 117 -32.12 34.05 6.46
CA GLY A 117 -30.96 33.97 5.57
C GLY A 117 -29.64 34.05 6.34
N ALA A 118 -29.53 34.99 7.29
CA ALA A 118 -28.36 35.09 8.15
C ALA A 118 -28.16 33.84 9.02
N GLY A 119 -29.23 33.29 9.59
CA GLY A 119 -29.17 32.07 10.40
C GLY A 119 -28.66 30.86 9.60
N LEU A 120 -29.15 30.67 8.38
CA LEU A 120 -28.76 29.56 7.52
C LEU A 120 -27.30 29.69 7.03
N ALA A 121 -26.86 30.91 6.73
CA ALA A 121 -25.47 31.20 6.39
C ALA A 121 -24.51 30.91 7.55
N VAL A 122 -24.89 31.25 8.79
CA VAL A 122 -24.11 30.93 9.98
C VAL A 122 -23.98 29.43 10.17
N VAL A 123 -25.09 28.67 10.07
CA VAL A 123 -25.07 27.20 10.21
C VAL A 123 -24.21 26.55 9.12
N ALA A 124 -24.37 26.99 7.86
CA ALA A 124 -23.54 26.51 6.75
C ALA A 124 -22.04 26.83 6.98
N GLY A 125 -21.73 28.04 7.45
CA GLY A 125 -20.37 28.44 7.80
C GLY A 125 -19.76 27.56 8.89
N PHE A 126 -20.51 27.25 9.95
CA PHE A 126 -20.06 26.33 11.00
C PHE A 126 -19.82 24.91 10.49
N LEU A 127 -20.69 24.40 9.62
CA LEU A 127 -20.51 23.08 8.99
C LEU A 127 -19.24 23.02 8.16
N VAL A 128 -19.01 24.03 7.31
CA VAL A 128 -17.81 24.11 6.47
C VAL A 128 -16.55 24.28 7.32
N ALA A 129 -16.57 25.15 8.33
CA ALA A 129 -15.46 25.33 9.24
C ALA A 129 -15.13 24.04 10.01
N GLY A 130 -16.15 23.31 10.47
CA GLY A 130 -16.00 22.02 11.14
C GLY A 130 -15.36 20.97 10.24
N GLN A 131 -15.87 20.80 9.02
CA GLN A 131 -15.30 19.87 8.03
C GLN A 131 -13.86 20.26 7.63
N GLY A 132 -13.59 21.56 7.47
CA GLY A 132 -12.24 22.06 7.19
C GLY A 132 -11.26 21.78 8.32
N LEU A 133 -11.68 21.98 9.58
CA LEU A 133 -10.90 21.64 10.77
C LEU A 133 -10.62 20.14 10.86
N GLU A 134 -11.59 19.30 10.55
CA GLU A 134 -11.40 17.84 10.55
C GLU A 134 -10.39 17.42 9.47
N LEU A 135 -10.49 17.98 8.27
CA LEU A 135 -9.56 17.72 7.18
C LEU A 135 -8.13 18.14 7.56
N LEU A 136 -7.97 19.33 8.16
CA LEU A 136 -6.71 19.86 8.68
C LEU A 136 -6.13 18.97 9.79
N ALA A 137 -6.98 18.55 10.73
CA ALA A 137 -6.57 17.66 11.82
C ALA A 137 -6.10 16.31 11.28
N ARG A 138 -6.80 15.75 10.30
CA ARG A 138 -6.44 14.48 9.65
C ARG A 138 -5.12 14.59 8.89
N HIS A 139 -4.92 15.69 8.17
CA HIS A 139 -3.67 15.94 7.46
C HIS A 139 -2.48 16.11 8.42
N ARG A 140 -2.66 16.84 9.53
CA ARG A 140 -1.64 16.96 10.58
C ARG A 140 -1.28 15.62 11.23
N ARG A 141 -2.26 14.73 11.43
CA ARG A 141 -2.01 13.37 11.95
C ARG A 141 -1.16 12.54 10.98
N GLN A 142 -1.47 12.60 9.69
CA GLN A 142 -0.68 11.90 8.66
C GLN A 142 0.75 12.42 8.58
N MET A 143 0.95 13.74 8.66
CA MET A 143 2.30 14.33 8.65
C MET A 143 3.12 13.94 9.89
N ARG A 144 2.50 13.80 11.07
CA ARG A 144 3.21 13.30 12.25
C ARG A 144 3.65 11.85 12.10
N LEU A 145 2.83 10.99 11.50
CA LEU A 145 3.18 9.58 11.28
C LEU A 145 4.37 9.42 10.32
N LEU A 146 4.51 10.33 9.35
CA LEU A 146 5.64 10.35 8.42
C LEU A 146 6.92 10.96 9.01
N ALA A 147 6.83 11.72 10.10
CA ALA A 147 7.98 12.32 10.78
C ALA A 147 8.66 11.39 11.80
N PHE A 148 8.05 10.23 12.10
CA PHE A 148 8.55 9.21 13.03
C PHE A 148 8.99 7.91 12.35
N SER A 149 9.10 7.89 11.02
CA SER A 149 9.68 6.81 10.21
C SER A 149 10.95 7.30 9.54
#